data_AF-A0A3D1EQ00-F1
#
_entry.id   AF-A0A3D1EQ00-F1
#
_cell.length_a   1.000
_cell.length_b   1.000
_cell.length_c   1.000
_cell.angle_alpha   90.00
_cell.angle_beta   90.00
_cell.angle_gamma   90.00
#
_symmetry.space_group_name_H-M   'P 1'
#
loop_
_entity.id
_entity.type
_entity.pdbx_description
1 polymer ?
#
loop_
_entity_poly.entity_id
_entity_poly.type
_entity_poly.pdbx_seq_one_letter_code
_entity_poly.pdbx_strand_id
1 'polypeptide(L)'
;MKLEPQFIGVATLAACLVSPVFAQNAPVPEAPVAEVVEAEENPALASARDHLAKGRWEMAIAAAEEVLAEDPGNKDASMIRDEAASMLDRGSTIDAVVNERSVLLKQARVEFEASMQRGGELLEREDYSGATNVVLTGRVKLSRARNLFTTSEFTGLYESAEALLLQIDEARALQQQVEQELAIRNARYEKSVADSAESGRIERSIDD
;
A
#
# COMPACT_ATOMS: atom_id res chain seq x y z
N MET A 1 -27.08 -1.35 -31.87
CA MET A 1 -28.13 -0.69 -31.09
C MET A 1 -27.76 0.78 -30.96
N LYS A 2 -28.42 1.63 -31.76
CA LYS A 2 -28.30 3.10 -31.73
C LYS A 2 -29.70 3.62 -31.42
N LEU A 3 -29.85 4.42 -30.37
CA LEU A 3 -31.09 5.11 -30.04
C LEU A 3 -30.83 6.61 -30.17
N GLU A 4 -31.52 7.22 -31.14
CA GLU A 4 -31.69 8.66 -31.27
C GLU A 4 -33.00 9.11 -30.58
N PRO A 5 -33.14 10.41 -30.25
CA PRO A 5 -34.17 10.94 -29.35
C PRO A 5 -35.45 11.37 -30.10
N GLN A 6 -36.58 11.41 -29.40
CA GLN A 6 -37.84 11.96 -29.92
C GLN A 6 -38.33 13.16 -29.10
N PHE A 7 -38.52 14.27 -29.82
CA PHE A 7 -39.16 15.52 -29.43
C PHE A 7 -40.60 15.52 -29.96
N ILE A 8 -41.61 15.67 -29.10
CA ILE A 8 -43.01 16.08 -29.42
C ILE A 8 -43.59 16.63 -28.09
N GLY A 9 -44.33 17.72 -27.94
CA GLY A 9 -44.92 18.70 -28.84
C GLY A 9 -45.85 19.60 -28.01
N VAL A 10 -46.02 20.86 -28.46
CA VAL A 10 -46.85 21.92 -27.88
C VAL A 10 -48.34 21.66 -28.16
N ALA A 11 -49.25 22.02 -27.23
CA ALA A 11 -50.66 22.24 -27.54
C ALA A 11 -51.31 23.28 -26.61
N THR A 12 -52.26 24.01 -27.18
CA THR A 12 -52.64 25.39 -26.86
C THR A 12 -54.07 25.48 -26.28
N LEU A 13 -54.34 26.58 -25.55
CA LEU A 13 -55.58 27.40 -25.55
C LEU A 13 -56.87 26.87 -24.88
N ALA A 14 -57.42 27.65 -23.93
CA ALA A 14 -58.82 28.12 -23.96
C ALA A 14 -59.08 29.18 -22.87
N ALA A 15 -59.53 30.35 -23.31
CA ALA A 15 -59.97 31.49 -22.50
C ALA A 15 -61.46 31.39 -22.16
N CYS A 16 -61.87 31.91 -21.00
CA CYS A 16 -63.24 32.37 -20.76
C CYS A 16 -63.21 33.76 -20.09
N LEU A 17 -63.75 34.74 -20.82
CA LEU A 17 -64.04 36.11 -20.41
C LEU A 17 -65.29 36.16 -19.52
N VAL A 18 -65.35 37.10 -18.57
CA VAL A 18 -66.49 38.01 -18.29
C VAL A 18 -66.09 38.96 -17.14
N SER A 19 -66.37 40.25 -17.30
CA SER A 19 -66.35 41.33 -16.29
C SER A 19 -67.62 42.18 -16.52
N PRO A 20 -67.95 43.22 -15.72
CA PRO A 20 -67.66 43.60 -14.32
C PRO A 20 -68.99 43.89 -13.55
N VAL A 21 -68.96 44.45 -12.31
CA VAL A 21 -69.83 45.56 -11.80
C VAL A 21 -69.78 45.72 -10.26
N PHE A 22 -69.40 46.94 -9.85
CA PHE A 22 -69.73 47.74 -8.65
C PHE A 22 -69.58 47.22 -7.20
N ALA A 23 -68.54 47.74 -6.56
CA ALA A 23 -68.53 48.58 -5.35
C ALA A 23 -69.49 48.25 -4.17
N GLN A 24 -68.88 47.84 -3.06
CA GLN A 24 -69.15 48.48 -1.77
C GLN A 24 -67.92 48.41 -0.85
N ASN A 25 -67.63 49.55 -0.26
CA ASN A 25 -66.47 49.92 0.53
C ASN A 25 -66.60 49.39 1.97
N ALA A 26 -65.68 48.52 2.41
CA ALA A 26 -65.39 48.27 3.83
C ALA A 26 -63.93 47.76 3.95
N PRO A 27 -63.17 48.19 4.97
CA PRO A 27 -61.71 48.11 4.96
C PRO A 27 -61.25 46.68 5.19
N VAL A 28 -60.45 46.14 4.26
CA VAL A 28 -59.68 44.93 4.49
C VAL A 28 -58.53 45.32 5.43
N PRO A 29 -58.39 44.70 6.61
CA PRO A 29 -57.21 44.91 7.43
C PRO A 29 -55.99 44.43 6.64
N GLU A 30 -55.02 45.32 6.48
CA GLU A 30 -53.66 45.01 6.02
C GLU A 30 -53.14 43.83 6.85
N ALA A 31 -53.20 42.63 6.28
CA ALA A 31 -52.45 41.51 6.80
C ALA A 31 -50.97 41.89 6.64
N PRO A 32 -50.16 41.81 7.73
CA PRO A 32 -48.78 42.23 7.68
C PRO A 32 -48.08 41.45 6.57
N VAL A 33 -47.41 42.19 5.68
CA VAL A 33 -46.33 41.65 4.87
C VAL A 33 -45.48 40.80 5.81
N ALA A 34 -45.52 39.49 5.59
CA ALA A 34 -44.53 38.59 6.16
C ALA A 34 -43.22 39.01 5.51
N GLU A 35 -42.53 39.92 6.20
CA GLU A 35 -41.12 40.18 6.02
C GLU A 35 -40.46 38.81 6.10
N VAL A 36 -40.08 38.28 4.93
CA VAL A 36 -39.05 37.26 4.85
C VAL A 36 -37.84 37.97 5.40
N VAL A 37 -37.65 37.87 6.71
CA VAL A 37 -36.39 38.21 7.34
C VAL A 37 -35.43 37.23 6.67
N GLU A 38 -34.74 37.67 5.62
CA GLU A 38 -33.49 37.06 5.24
C GLU A 38 -32.67 37.15 6.51
N ALA A 39 -32.64 36.05 7.27
CA ALA A 39 -31.71 35.91 8.36
C ALA A 39 -30.37 36.15 7.70
N GLU A 40 -29.77 37.32 7.98
CA GLU A 40 -28.47 37.72 7.50
C GLU A 40 -27.56 36.53 7.79
N GLU A 41 -27.22 35.79 6.72
CA GLU A 41 -26.54 34.51 6.87
C GLU A 41 -25.26 34.80 7.63
N ASN A 42 -25.11 34.20 8.81
CA ASN A 42 -23.98 34.49 9.68
C ASN A 42 -22.70 34.35 8.83
N PRO A 43 -21.85 35.40 8.72
CA PRO A 43 -20.67 35.35 7.84
C PRO A 43 -19.72 34.21 8.21
N ALA A 44 -19.73 33.76 9.48
CA ALA A 44 -19.00 32.58 9.91
C ALA A 44 -19.61 31.28 9.36
N LEU A 45 -20.94 31.19 9.19
CA LEU A 45 -21.59 30.04 8.56
C LEU A 45 -21.25 29.93 7.07
N ALA A 46 -21.26 31.05 6.36
CA ALA A 46 -20.83 31.10 4.96
C ALA A 46 -19.35 30.71 4.82
N SER A 47 -18.50 31.19 5.74
CA SER A 47 -17.07 30.84 5.79
C SER A 47 -16.84 29.36 6.11
N ALA A 48 -17.60 28.79 7.04
CA ALA A 48 -17.55 27.36 7.38
C ALA A 48 -17.89 26.50 6.16
N ARG A 49 -18.93 26.86 5.41
CA ARG A 49 -19.31 26.21 4.14
C ARG A 49 -18.19 26.30 3.10
N ASP A 50 -17.59 27.48 2.93
CA ASP A 50 -16.47 27.68 2.00
C ASP A 50 -15.24 26.82 2.37
N HIS A 51 -14.90 26.76 3.66
CA HIS A 51 -13.78 25.98 4.15
C HIS A 51 -14.02 24.48 4.01
N LEU A 52 -15.24 24.02 4.27
CA LEU A 52 -15.66 22.64 4.01
C LEU A 52 -15.52 22.31 2.52
N ALA A 53 -16.06 23.15 1.64
CA ALA A 53 -15.99 22.93 0.19
C ALA A 53 -14.55 22.88 -0.36
N LYS A 54 -13.62 23.61 0.26
CA LYS A 54 -12.21 23.67 -0.13
C LYS A 54 -11.31 22.64 0.58
N GLY A 55 -11.88 21.73 1.36
CA GLY A 55 -11.12 20.67 2.04
C GLY A 55 -10.31 21.12 3.25
N ARG A 56 -10.60 22.31 3.79
CA ARG A 56 -9.91 22.85 4.96
C ARG A 56 -10.70 22.52 6.22
N TRP A 57 -10.70 21.24 6.56
CA TRP A 57 -11.56 20.66 7.61
C TRP A 57 -11.40 21.36 8.97
N GLU A 58 -10.16 21.62 9.40
CA GLU A 58 -9.89 22.32 10.67
C GLU A 58 -10.47 23.74 10.70
N MET A 59 -10.31 24.49 9.60
CA MET A 59 -10.86 25.84 9.49
C MET A 59 -12.40 25.82 9.40
N ALA A 60 -12.98 24.80 8.77
CA ALA A 60 -14.44 24.61 8.71
C ALA A 60 -15.03 24.32 10.08
N ILE A 61 -14.35 23.49 10.89
CA ILE A 61 -14.72 23.21 12.29
C ILE A 61 -14.66 24.51 13.09
N ALA A 62 -13.56 25.26 13.02
CA ALA A 62 -13.40 26.50 13.79
C ALA A 62 -14.49 27.54 13.46
N ALA A 63 -14.79 27.74 12.17
CA ALA A 63 -15.84 28.67 11.74
C ALA A 63 -17.26 28.18 12.12
N ALA A 64 -17.52 26.87 12.09
CA ALA A 64 -18.78 26.30 12.54
C ALA A 64 -18.95 26.39 14.07
N GLU A 65 -17.87 26.21 14.83
CA GLU A 65 -17.87 26.37 16.29
C GLU A 65 -18.12 27.82 16.72
N GLU A 66 -17.64 28.80 15.94
CA GLU A 66 -17.96 30.22 16.15
C GLU A 66 -19.48 30.48 16.04
N VAL A 67 -20.13 29.93 15.01
CA VAL A 67 -21.60 30.02 14.86
C VAL A 67 -22.32 29.33 16.02
N LEU A 68 -21.84 28.16 16.46
CA LEU A 68 -22.44 27.41 17.56
C LEU A 68 -22.23 28.06 18.93
N ALA A 69 -21.22 28.91 19.09
CA ALA A 69 -21.01 29.68 20.30
C ALA A 69 -22.06 30.79 20.47
N GLU A 70 -22.49 31.39 19.36
CA GLU A 70 -23.54 32.43 19.31
C GLU A 70 -24.95 31.80 19.29
N ASP A 71 -25.15 30.76 18.48
CA ASP A 71 -26.39 30.00 18.35
C ASP A 71 -26.12 28.48 18.50
N PRO A 72 -26.16 27.95 19.73
CA PRO A 72 -25.97 26.52 19.98
C PRO A 72 -27.02 25.61 19.31
N GLY A 73 -28.16 26.16 18.86
CA GLY A 73 -29.22 25.43 18.19
C GLY A 73 -29.06 25.34 16.67
N ASN A 74 -28.02 25.96 16.10
CA ASN A 74 -27.82 26.05 14.67
C ASN A 74 -27.49 24.67 14.05
N LYS A 75 -28.48 24.07 13.38
CA LYS A 75 -28.35 22.74 12.78
C LYS A 75 -27.33 22.71 11.65
N ASP A 76 -27.25 23.76 10.84
CA ASP A 76 -26.33 23.83 9.70
C ASP A 76 -24.87 23.86 10.18
N ALA A 77 -24.58 24.67 11.19
CA ALA A 77 -23.25 24.73 11.80
C ALA A 77 -22.86 23.39 12.46
N SER A 78 -23.79 22.74 13.19
CA SER A 78 -23.53 21.41 13.75
C SER A 78 -23.22 20.38 12.67
N MET A 79 -23.97 20.37 11.57
CA MET A 79 -23.72 19.44 10.46
C MET A 79 -22.35 19.67 9.80
N ILE A 80 -21.98 20.93 9.56
CA ILE A 80 -20.66 21.26 8.97
C ILE A 80 -19.53 20.84 9.89
N ARG A 81 -19.64 21.09 11.20
CA ARG A 81 -18.64 20.66 12.19
C ARG A 81 -18.49 19.14 12.18
N ASP A 82 -19.59 18.41 12.24
CA ASP A 82 -19.58 16.95 12.31
C ASP A 82 -19.04 16.32 11.02
N GLU A 83 -19.39 16.89 9.86
CA GLU A 83 -18.87 16.46 8.56
C GLU A 83 -17.36 16.73 8.44
N ALA A 84 -16.91 17.94 8.76
CA ALA A 84 -15.50 18.30 8.73
C ALA A 84 -14.66 17.45 9.71
N ALA A 85 -15.17 17.20 10.92
CA ALA A 85 -14.52 16.31 11.89
C ALA A 85 -14.40 14.88 11.36
N SER A 86 -15.43 14.34 10.72
CA SER A 86 -15.38 13.01 10.10
C SER A 86 -14.37 12.96 8.95
N MET A 87 -14.24 14.01 8.16
CA MET A 87 -13.23 14.08 7.08
C MET A 87 -11.80 14.17 7.63
N LEU A 88 -11.59 14.95 8.69
CA LEU A 88 -10.29 15.06 9.35
C LEU A 88 -9.83 13.72 9.95
N ASP A 89 -10.73 13.01 10.63
CA ASP A 89 -10.47 11.68 11.20
C ASP A 89 -10.10 10.66 10.11
N ARG A 90 -10.84 10.65 8.98
CA ARG A 90 -10.50 9.81 7.82
C ARG A 90 -9.13 10.17 7.25
N GLY A 91 -8.82 11.46 7.12
CA GLY A 91 -7.51 11.95 6.64
C GLY A 91 -6.36 11.47 7.53
N SER A 92 -6.49 11.67 8.84
CA SER A 92 -5.51 11.21 9.83
C SER A 92 -5.33 9.69 9.80
N THR A 93 -6.42 8.93 9.60
CA THR A 93 -6.36 7.47 9.46
C THR A 93 -5.61 7.06 8.20
N ILE A 94 -5.85 7.74 7.07
CA ILE A 94 -5.12 7.51 5.82
C ILE A 94 -3.62 7.80 6.01
N ASP A 95 -3.27 8.92 6.62
CA ASP A 95 -1.89 9.28 6.90
C ASP A 95 -1.20 8.26 7.81
N ALA A 96 -1.90 7.77 8.85
CA ALA A 96 -1.39 6.71 9.71
C ALA A 96 -1.12 5.41 8.94
N VAL A 97 -2.04 4.98 8.08
CA VAL A 97 -1.89 3.77 7.25
C VAL A 97 -0.75 3.94 6.22
N VAL A 98 -0.62 5.12 5.60
CA VAL A 98 0.47 5.42 4.67
C VAL A 98 1.82 5.35 5.40
N ASN A 99 1.90 5.94 6.59
CA ASN A 99 3.10 5.89 7.43
C ASN A 99 3.44 4.46 7.84
N GLU A 100 2.47 3.68 8.32
CA GLU A 100 2.64 2.26 8.68
C GLU A 100 3.14 1.44 7.48
N ARG A 101 2.50 1.59 6.31
CA ARG A 101 2.91 0.93 5.08
C ARG A 101 4.37 1.29 4.72
N SER A 102 4.78 2.55 4.91
CA SER A 102 6.14 2.99 4.63
C SER A 102 7.18 2.34 5.56
N VAL A 103 6.82 2.15 6.84
CA VAL A 103 7.67 1.48 7.83
C VAL A 103 7.80 0.00 7.48
N LEU A 104 6.69 -0.67 7.18
CA LEU A 104 6.69 -2.09 6.77
C LEU A 104 7.52 -2.32 5.50
N LEU A 105 7.41 -1.42 4.51
CA LEU A 105 8.23 -1.48 3.30
C LEU A 105 9.73 -1.37 3.61
N LYS A 106 10.12 -0.39 4.44
CA LYS A 106 11.52 -0.21 4.86
C LYS A 106 12.02 -1.45 5.61
N GLN A 107 11.24 -1.97 6.54
CA GLN A 107 11.60 -3.16 7.29
C GLN A 107 11.78 -4.38 6.38
N ALA A 108 10.84 -4.65 5.47
CA ALA A 108 10.93 -5.77 4.55
C ALA A 108 12.18 -5.69 3.65
N ARG A 109 12.53 -4.47 3.20
CA ARG A 109 13.75 -4.22 2.42
C ARG A 109 15.02 -4.50 3.24
N VAL A 110 15.12 -3.94 4.44
CA VAL A 110 16.28 -4.12 5.32
C VAL A 110 16.46 -5.59 5.71
N GLU A 111 15.37 -6.29 6.04
CA GLU A 111 15.43 -7.72 6.36
C GLU A 111 15.92 -8.57 5.18
N PHE A 112 15.45 -8.26 3.96
CA PHE A 112 15.90 -8.93 2.75
C PHE A 112 17.38 -8.65 2.49
N GLU A 113 17.81 -7.40 2.50
CA GLU A 113 19.20 -6.98 2.28
C GLU A 113 20.14 -7.62 3.32
N ALA A 114 19.73 -7.66 4.60
CA ALA A 114 20.49 -8.32 5.65
C ALA A 114 20.58 -9.85 5.47
N SER A 115 19.56 -10.48 4.88
CA SER A 115 19.64 -11.89 4.47
C SER A 115 20.60 -12.10 3.30
N MET A 116 20.56 -11.22 2.30
CA MET A 116 21.47 -11.28 1.14
C MET A 116 22.93 -11.10 1.55
N GLN A 117 23.21 -10.10 2.39
CA GLN A 117 24.55 -9.85 2.92
C GLN A 117 25.08 -11.05 3.70
N ARG A 118 24.29 -11.57 4.66
CA ARG A 118 24.69 -12.75 5.44
C ARG A 118 24.86 -14.00 4.57
N GLY A 119 24.03 -14.15 3.54
CA GLY A 119 24.20 -15.21 2.54
C GLY A 119 25.55 -15.12 1.82
N GLY A 120 25.95 -13.92 1.40
CA GLY A 120 27.25 -13.66 0.80
C GLY A 120 28.42 -13.92 1.76
N GLU A 121 28.32 -13.46 3.00
CA GLU A 121 29.36 -13.72 4.02
C GLU A 121 29.53 -15.21 4.33
N LEU A 122 28.45 -16.00 4.29
CA LEU A 122 28.52 -17.46 4.47
C LEU A 122 29.09 -18.15 3.24
N LEU A 123 28.76 -17.68 2.03
CA LEU A 123 29.37 -18.12 0.78
C LEU A 123 30.89 -17.93 0.80
N GLU A 124 31.36 -16.76 1.23
CA GLU A 124 32.81 -16.45 1.37
C GLU A 124 33.52 -17.36 2.38
N ARG A 125 32.77 -17.89 3.36
CA ARG A 125 33.28 -18.85 4.35
C ARG A 125 33.11 -20.30 3.94
N GLU A 126 32.69 -20.55 2.70
CA GLU A 126 32.39 -21.87 2.14
C GLU A 126 31.28 -22.63 2.90
N ASP A 127 30.53 -21.95 3.77
CA ASP A 127 29.31 -22.50 4.38
C ASP A 127 28.13 -22.34 3.41
N TYR A 128 28.19 -23.11 2.33
CA TYR A 128 27.17 -23.09 1.29
C TYR A 128 25.80 -23.46 1.85
N SER A 129 25.73 -24.33 2.86
CA SER A 129 24.46 -24.80 3.43
C SER A 129 23.75 -23.71 4.23
N GLY A 130 24.51 -23.00 5.08
CA GLY A 130 24.04 -21.82 5.78
C GLY A 130 23.66 -20.71 4.81
N ALA A 131 24.50 -20.45 3.80
CA ALA A 131 24.26 -19.45 2.78
C ALA A 131 22.92 -19.67 2.06
N THR A 132 22.68 -20.89 1.54
CA THR A 132 21.41 -21.24 0.87
C THR A 132 20.22 -20.98 1.78
N ASN A 133 20.27 -21.46 3.04
CA ASN A 133 19.16 -21.33 3.99
C ASN A 133 18.83 -19.87 4.32
N VAL A 134 19.84 -19.04 4.53
CA VAL A 134 19.66 -17.61 4.86
C VAL A 134 19.06 -16.84 3.69
N VAL A 135 19.53 -17.09 2.46
CA VAL A 135 19.03 -16.42 1.25
C VAL A 135 17.59 -16.86 0.94
N LEU A 136 17.29 -18.17 1.01
CA LEU A 136 15.93 -18.68 0.85
C LEU A 136 14.96 -18.08 1.87
N THR A 137 15.41 -17.95 3.13
CA THR A 137 14.61 -17.30 4.18
C THR A 137 14.30 -15.85 3.82
N GLY A 138 15.30 -15.10 3.34
CA GLY A 138 15.12 -13.72 2.84
C GLY A 138 14.12 -13.66 1.69
N ARG A 139 14.26 -14.54 0.68
CA ARG A 139 13.37 -14.62 -0.47
C ARG A 139 11.93 -14.92 -0.07
N VAL A 140 11.71 -15.87 0.85
CA VAL A 140 10.36 -16.20 1.36
C VAL A 140 9.74 -15.02 2.10
N LYS A 141 10.50 -14.32 2.94
CA LYS A 141 10.03 -13.11 3.62
C LYS A 141 9.64 -12.01 2.63
N LEU A 142 10.47 -11.79 1.60
CA LEU A 142 10.16 -10.85 0.51
C LEU A 142 8.86 -11.25 -0.23
N SER A 143 8.68 -12.54 -0.55
CA SER A 143 7.45 -13.05 -1.18
C SER A 143 6.21 -12.82 -0.32
N ARG A 144 6.30 -13.00 0.99
CA ARG A 144 5.19 -12.68 1.92
C ARG A 144 4.86 -11.19 1.93
N ALA A 145 5.86 -10.34 1.74
CA ALA A 145 5.72 -8.89 1.68
C ALA A 145 5.38 -8.34 0.28
N ARG A 146 5.04 -9.20 -0.70
CA ARG A 146 4.85 -8.82 -2.12
C ARG A 146 4.00 -7.57 -2.37
N ASN A 147 2.92 -7.41 -1.60
CA ASN A 147 1.95 -6.31 -1.76
C ASN A 147 2.50 -4.94 -1.33
N LEU A 148 3.61 -4.91 -0.60
CA LEU A 148 4.28 -3.67 -0.20
C LEU A 148 5.12 -3.07 -1.33
N PHE A 149 5.57 -3.89 -2.27
CA PHE A 149 6.47 -3.51 -3.36
C PHE A 149 5.73 -3.27 -4.67
N THR A 150 6.29 -2.39 -5.50
CA THR A 150 5.92 -2.37 -6.92
C THR A 150 6.36 -3.67 -7.59
N THR A 151 5.77 -4.00 -8.74
CA THR A 151 6.16 -5.20 -9.49
C THR A 151 7.63 -5.20 -9.88
N SER A 152 8.13 -4.06 -10.34
CA SER A 152 9.53 -3.94 -10.76
C SER A 152 10.50 -4.12 -9.58
N GLU A 153 10.24 -3.49 -8.43
CA GLU A 153 11.09 -3.66 -7.25
C GLU A 153 11.10 -5.10 -6.75
N PHE A 154 9.92 -5.73 -6.67
CA PHE A 154 9.83 -7.11 -6.24
C PHE A 154 10.60 -8.04 -7.17
N THR A 155 10.42 -7.90 -8.48
CA THR A 155 11.11 -8.74 -9.47
C THR A 155 12.62 -8.57 -9.35
N GLY A 156 13.13 -7.34 -9.29
CA GLY A 156 14.57 -7.10 -9.16
C GLY A 156 15.18 -7.68 -7.87
N LEU A 157 14.49 -7.51 -6.74
CA LEU A 157 14.93 -8.12 -5.47
C LEU A 157 14.86 -9.64 -5.54
N TYR A 158 13.79 -10.21 -6.09
CA TYR A 158 13.63 -11.65 -6.22
C TYR A 158 14.72 -12.26 -7.11
N GLU A 159 15.01 -11.65 -8.27
CA GLU A 159 16.08 -12.05 -9.17
C GLU A 159 17.46 -11.95 -8.52
N SER A 160 17.70 -10.95 -7.67
CA SER A 160 18.97 -10.85 -6.92
C SER A 160 19.17 -12.04 -5.96
N ALA A 161 18.10 -12.55 -5.34
CA ALA A 161 18.16 -13.75 -4.52
C ALA A 161 18.43 -15.01 -5.34
N GLU A 162 17.77 -15.16 -6.50
CA GLU A 162 18.04 -16.28 -7.41
C GLU A 162 19.50 -16.27 -7.91
N ALA A 163 20.03 -15.09 -8.24
CA ALA A 163 21.41 -14.96 -8.68
C ALA A 163 22.41 -15.39 -7.60
N LEU A 164 22.21 -14.99 -6.34
CA LEU A 164 23.07 -15.43 -5.25
C LEU A 164 22.92 -16.94 -4.95
N LEU A 165 21.70 -17.48 -5.01
CA LEU A 165 21.48 -18.92 -4.84
C LEU A 165 22.19 -19.73 -5.93
N LEU A 166 22.14 -19.28 -7.18
CA LEU A 166 22.87 -19.90 -8.28
C LEU A 166 24.38 -19.88 -8.02
N GLN A 167 24.94 -18.75 -7.58
CA GLN A 167 26.37 -18.65 -7.23
C GLN A 167 26.75 -19.62 -6.10
N ILE A 168 25.89 -19.77 -5.08
CA ILE A 168 26.11 -20.71 -3.97
C ILE A 168 26.11 -22.15 -4.49
N ASP A 169 25.16 -22.50 -5.35
CA ASP A 169 25.04 -23.86 -5.91
C ASP A 169 26.24 -24.19 -6.82
N GLU A 170 26.68 -23.25 -7.65
CA GLU A 170 27.88 -23.39 -8.48
C GLU A 170 29.15 -23.57 -7.64
N ALA A 171 29.34 -22.74 -6.60
CA ALA A 171 30.49 -22.84 -5.71
C ALA A 171 30.52 -24.19 -4.96
N ARG A 172 29.36 -24.64 -4.45
CA ARG A 172 29.23 -25.97 -3.83
C ARG A 172 29.56 -27.09 -4.80
N ALA A 173 29.07 -27.03 -6.04
CA ALA A 173 29.32 -28.05 -7.04
C ALA A 173 30.82 -28.16 -7.38
N LEU A 174 31.51 -27.01 -7.50
CA LEU A 174 32.95 -26.96 -7.71
C LEU A 174 33.72 -27.59 -6.53
N GLN A 175 33.37 -27.25 -5.29
CA GLN A 175 34.00 -27.84 -4.11
C GLN A 175 33.83 -29.36 -4.07
N GLN A 176 32.63 -29.86 -4.36
CA GLN A 176 32.35 -31.30 -4.41
C GLN A 176 33.17 -32.02 -5.49
N GLN A 177 33.40 -31.38 -6.63
CA GLN A 177 34.26 -31.94 -7.69
C GLN A 177 35.71 -32.05 -7.22
N VAL A 178 36.25 -30.99 -6.60
CA VAL A 178 37.61 -30.99 -6.05
C VAL A 178 37.78 -32.09 -5.00
N GLU A 179 36.82 -32.23 -4.08
CA GLU A 179 36.84 -33.27 -3.05
C GLU A 179 36.81 -34.69 -3.64
N GLN A 180 35.97 -34.91 -4.66
CA GLN A 180 35.92 -36.19 -5.38
C GLN A 180 37.25 -36.52 -6.07
N GLU A 181 37.86 -35.55 -6.74
CA GLU A 181 39.16 -35.73 -7.39
C GLU A 181 40.26 -36.07 -6.38
N LEU A 182 40.27 -35.41 -5.23
CA LEU A 182 41.20 -35.69 -4.15
C LEU A 182 40.97 -37.09 -3.56
N ALA A 183 39.72 -37.49 -3.34
CA ALA A 183 39.38 -38.82 -2.86
C ALA A 183 39.85 -39.91 -3.83
N ILE A 184 39.62 -39.73 -5.14
CA ILE A 184 40.09 -40.65 -6.17
C ILE A 184 41.62 -40.72 -6.20
N ARG A 185 42.30 -39.57 -6.13
CA ARG A 185 43.77 -39.51 -6.12
C ARG A 185 44.36 -40.22 -4.90
N ASN A 186 43.82 -39.97 -3.72
CA ASN A 186 44.28 -40.58 -2.47
C ASN A 186 44.04 -42.09 -2.49
N ALA A 187 42.86 -42.55 -2.92
CA ALA A 187 42.57 -43.97 -3.05
C ALA A 187 43.51 -44.68 -4.05
N ARG A 188 43.86 -44.03 -5.17
CA ARG A 188 44.85 -44.56 -6.13
C ARG A 188 46.24 -44.64 -5.51
N TYR A 189 46.66 -43.63 -4.77
CA TYR A 189 47.94 -43.61 -4.07
C TYR A 189 48.01 -44.72 -3.02
N GLU A 190 47.01 -44.82 -2.14
CA GLU A 190 46.92 -45.88 -1.12
C GLU A 190 46.97 -47.28 -1.73
N LYS A 191 46.22 -47.50 -2.82
CA LYS A 191 46.27 -48.76 -3.55
C LYS A 191 47.68 -49.06 -4.09
N SER A 192 48.34 -48.09 -4.72
CA SER A 192 49.70 -48.29 -5.26
C SER A 192 50.75 -48.61 -4.19
N VAL A 193 50.61 -48.02 -3.00
CA VAL A 193 51.46 -48.31 -1.84
C VAL A 193 51.18 -49.71 -1.29
N ALA A 194 49.91 -50.11 -1.20
CA ALA A 194 49.53 -51.44 -0.77
C ALA A 194 50.05 -52.53 -1.72
N ASP A 195 49.89 -52.33 -3.04
CA ASP A 195 50.38 -53.25 -4.07
C ASP A 195 51.91 -53.41 -3.98
N SER A 196 52.65 -52.31 -3.81
CA SER A 196 54.12 -52.33 -3.66
C SER A 196 54.56 -53.05 -2.37
N ALA A 197 53.83 -52.84 -1.27
CA ALA A 197 54.11 -53.50 0.01
C ALA A 197 53.81 -55.01 -0.07
N GLU A 198 52.80 -55.42 -0.82
CA GLU A 198 52.47 -56.83 -1.05
C GLU A 198 53.52 -57.51 -1.93
N SER A 199 53.92 -56.89 -3.05
CA SER A 199 55.01 -57.42 -3.90
C SER A 199 56.30 -57.63 -3.10
N GLY A 200 56.70 -56.65 -2.29
CA GLY A 200 57.91 -56.77 -1.45
C GLY A 200 57.79 -57.75 -0.27
N ARG A 201 56.58 -58.24 0.08
CA ARG A 201 56.41 -59.38 1.01
C ARG A 201 56.56 -60.70 0.28
N ILE A 202 55.99 -60.82 -0.93
CA ILE A 202 56.08 -62.03 -1.75
C ILE A 202 57.54 -62.33 -2.09
N GLU A 203 58.31 -61.34 -2.53
CA GLU A 203 59.74 -61.51 -2.84
C GLU A 203 60.53 -62.06 -1.64
N ARG A 204 60.37 -61.46 -0.45
CA ARG A 204 61.04 -61.95 0.77
C ARG A 204 60.64 -63.36 1.20
N SER A 205 59.43 -63.81 0.86
CA SER A 205 58.97 -65.17 1.22
C SER A 205 59.49 -66.27 0.29
N ILE A 206 60.07 -65.91 -0.86
CA ILE A 206 60.62 -66.86 -1.84
C ILE A 206 62.12 -67.10 -1.59
N ASP A 207 62.80 -66.16 -0.93
CA ASP A 207 64.25 -66.22 -0.66
C ASP A 207 64.63 -66.89 0.67
N ASP A 208 63.66 -67.29 1.50
CA ASP A 208 63.81 -68.09 2.74
C ASP A 208 63.45 -69.58 2.51
#